data_AF-A0A194QC76-F1
#
_entry.id   AF-A0A194QC76-F1
#
_cell.length_a   1.000
_cell.length_b   1.000
_cell.length_c   1.000
_cell.angle_alpha   90.00
_cell.angle_beta   90.00
_cell.angle_gamma   90.00
#
_symmetry.space_group_name_H-M   'P 1'
#
loop_
_entity.id
_entity.type
_entity.pdbx_description
1 polymer ?
#
loop_
_entity_poly.entity_id
_entity_poly.type
_entity_poly.pdbx_seq_one_letter_code
_entity_poly.pdbx_strand_id
1 'polypeptide(L)' 'LLGLPRFCSASGMFADAGVEGFAALIRKRAASLMRRVRDSTNNYLQLIVDRVGLDCPVLAMWTRLHVP' A
#
# COMPACT_ATOMS: atom_id res chain seq x y z
N LEU A 1 -29.63 11.16 11.15
CA LEU A 1 -28.49 11.57 10.30
C LEU A 1 -27.31 11.86 11.23
N LEU A 2 -26.12 11.33 10.93
CA LEU A 2 -24.98 11.07 11.84
C LEU A 2 -24.33 12.27 12.58
N GLY A 3 -24.98 13.43 12.72
CA GLY A 3 -24.45 14.58 13.48
C GLY A 3 -23.14 15.17 12.93
N LEU A 4 -22.75 14.78 11.72
CA LEU A 4 -21.49 15.19 11.09
C LEU A 4 -21.59 16.63 10.54
N PRO A 5 -20.55 17.47 10.71
CA PRO A 5 -20.53 18.82 10.18
C PRO A 5 -20.74 18.85 8.65
N ARG A 6 -21.31 19.96 8.17
CA ARG A 6 -21.70 20.16 6.76
C ARG A 6 -20.55 19.94 5.76
N PHE A 7 -19.30 20.06 6.23
CA PHE A 7 -18.09 19.73 5.50
C PHE A 7 -17.30 18.65 6.26
N CYS A 8 -17.69 17.39 6.10
CA CYS A 8 -16.88 16.24 6.52
C CYS A 8 -16.17 15.66 5.31
N SER A 9 -14.87 15.93 5.19
CA SER A 9 -14.02 15.17 4.27
C SER A 9 -13.53 13.91 4.97
N ALA A 10 -13.49 12.79 4.25
CA ALA A 10 -12.92 11.54 4.77
C ALA A 10 -11.47 11.75 5.26
N SER A 11 -10.67 12.55 4.56
CA SER A 11 -9.31 12.93 4.97
C SER A 11 -9.28 13.66 6.31
N GLY A 12 -10.23 14.57 6.56
CA GLY A 12 -10.37 15.25 7.85
C GLY A 12 -10.73 14.30 8.97
N MET A 13 -11.64 13.35 8.73
CA MET A 13 -12.01 12.34 9.74
C MET A 13 -10.83 11.45 10.14
N PHE A 14 -9.97 11.06 9.18
CA PHE A 14 -8.76 10.29 9.50
C PHE A 14 -7.77 11.11 10.33
N ALA A 15 -7.61 12.41 10.01
CA ALA A 15 -6.74 13.31 10.75
C ALA A 15 -7.24 13.53 12.20
N ASP A 16 -8.54 13.79 12.39
CA ASP A 16 -9.15 14.00 13.70
C ASP A 16 -9.05 12.75 14.60
N ALA A 17 -9.20 11.56 14.01
CA ALA A 17 -9.06 10.30 14.73
C ALA A 17 -7.59 9.87 14.93
N GLY A 18 -6.61 10.63 14.42
CA GLY A 18 -5.19 10.28 14.50
C GLY A 18 -4.84 8.98 13.79
N VAL A 19 -5.67 8.55 12.83
CA VAL A 19 -5.47 7.31 12.07
C VAL A 19 -4.95 7.62 10.68
N GLU A 20 -4.31 6.63 10.08
CA GLU A 20 -3.79 6.79 8.74
C GLU A 20 -4.91 6.91 7.71
N GLY A 21 -4.78 7.90 6.82
CA GLY A 21 -5.63 7.97 5.64
C GLY A 21 -5.45 6.75 4.73
N PHE A 22 -6.45 6.50 3.89
CA PHE A 22 -6.49 5.33 2.99
C PHE A 22 -5.21 5.16 2.15
N ALA A 23 -4.71 6.25 1.56
CA ALA A 23 -3.49 6.20 0.74
C ALA A 23 -2.25 5.80 1.56
N ALA A 24 -2.14 6.26 2.81
CA ALA A 24 -1.03 5.88 3.69
C ALA A 24 -1.13 4.40 4.10
N LEU A 25 -2.33 3.95 4.46
CA LEU A 25 -2.60 2.54 4.79
C LEU A 25 -2.25 1.60 3.64
N ILE A 26 -2.66 1.94 2.42
CA ILE A 26 -2.34 1.19 1.21
C ILE A 26 -0.82 1.05 1.04
N ARG A 27 -0.07 2.16 1.13
CA ARG A 27 1.40 2.15 0.98
C ARG A 27 2.08 1.33 2.06
N LYS A 28 1.59 1.39 3.31
CA LYS A 28 2.12 0.54 4.39
C LYS A 28 1.89 -0.94 4.13
N ARG A 29 0.69 -1.32 3.68
CA ARG A 29 0.37 -2.72 3.33
C ARG A 29 1.24 -3.21 2.16
N ALA A 30 1.43 -2.36 1.15
CA ALA A 30 2.32 -2.60 0.03
C ALA A 30 3.77 -2.86 0.48
N ALA A 31 4.35 -1.95 1.25
CA ALA A 31 5.70 -2.10 1.77
C ALA A 31 5.86 -3.36 2.65
N SER A 32 4.87 -3.63 3.51
CA SER A 32 4.83 -4.83 4.35
C SER A 32 4.78 -6.12 3.54
N LEU A 33 4.00 -6.17 2.46
CA LEU A 33 3.98 -7.33 1.56
C LEU A 33 5.33 -7.50 0.86
N MET A 34 5.87 -6.44 0.26
CA MET A 34 7.14 -6.51 -0.46
C MET A 34 8.29 -6.95 0.43
N ARG A 35 8.33 -6.49 1.67
CA ARG A 35 9.29 -6.97 2.67
C ARG A 35 9.12 -8.47 2.92
N ARG A 36 7.91 -8.96 3.13
CA ARG A 36 7.65 -10.40 3.34
C ARG A 36 8.01 -11.26 2.14
N VAL A 37 7.79 -10.77 0.92
CA VAL A 37 8.19 -11.47 -0.31
C VAL A 37 9.73 -11.55 -0.36
N ARG A 38 10.43 -10.45 -0.06
CA ARG A 38 11.90 -10.39 -0.03
C ARG A 38 12.51 -11.27 1.06
N ASP A 39 11.92 -11.30 2.24
CA ASP A 39 12.41 -12.06 3.39
C ASP A 39 12.01 -13.56 3.32
N SER A 40 11.23 -13.97 2.31
CA SER A 40 10.74 -15.35 2.19
C SER A 40 11.82 -16.31 1.72
N THR A 41 11.89 -17.50 2.30
CA THR A 41 12.75 -18.60 1.81
C THR A 41 12.16 -19.33 0.61
N ASN A 42 10.98 -18.91 0.13
CA ASN A 42 10.32 -19.53 -1.02
C ASN A 42 10.97 -19.07 -2.33
N ASN A 43 11.58 -20.02 -3.06
CA ASN A 43 12.26 -19.76 -4.34
C ASN A 43 11.38 -19.11 -5.41
N TYR A 44 10.07 -19.37 -5.43
CA TYR A 44 9.15 -18.71 -6.35
C TYR A 44 8.93 -17.23 -6.01
N LEU A 45 8.89 -16.90 -4.71
CA LEU A 45 8.78 -15.52 -4.26
C LEU A 45 10.11 -14.77 -4.46
N GLN A 46 11.24 -15.45 -4.28
CA GLN A 46 12.57 -14.91 -4.63
C GLN A 46 12.67 -14.59 -6.12
N LEU A 47 12.13 -15.43 -7.02
CA LEU A 47 12.06 -15.11 -8.46
C LEU A 47 11.33 -13.80 -8.76
N ILE A 48 10.30 -13.45 -7.99
CA ILE A 48 9.59 -12.16 -8.14
C ILE A 48 10.52 -11.00 -7.72
N VAL A 49 11.33 -11.21 -6.69
CA VAL A 49 12.28 -10.21 -6.15
C VAL A 49 13.49 -10.05 -7.07
N ASP A 50 14.05 -11.12 -7.60
CA ASP A 50 15.20 -11.08 -8.50
C ASP A 50 14.86 -10.37 -9.81
N ARG A 51 13.60 -10.45 -10.25
CA ARG A 51 13.07 -9.71 -11.39
C ARG A 51 12.68 -8.27 -11.06
N VAL A 52 12.81 -7.81 -9.81
CA VAL A 52 12.57 -6.40 -9.43
C VAL A 52 13.44 -5.44 -10.25
N GLY A 53 14.66 -5.85 -10.60
CA GLY A 53 15.59 -5.04 -11.40
C GLY A 53 15.31 -5.01 -12.90
N LEU A 54 14.42 -5.89 -13.40
CA LEU A 54 14.11 -6.10 -14.82
C LEU A 54 12.61 -6.37 -14.98
N ASP A 55 11.82 -5.32 -15.15
CA ASP A 55 10.43 -5.35 -15.64
C ASP A 55 9.53 -6.47 -15.06
N CYS A 56 9.56 -6.69 -13.74
CA CYS A 56 8.61 -7.60 -13.12
C CYS A 56 7.16 -7.05 -13.25
N PRO A 57 6.25 -7.71 -14.00
CA PRO A 57 4.91 -7.18 -14.26
C PRO A 57 4.07 -7.07 -12.99
N VAL A 58 4.33 -7.94 -12.00
CA VAL A 58 3.67 -7.89 -10.69
C VAL A 58 4.02 -6.60 -9.96
N LEU A 59 5.30 -6.22 -9.97
CA LEU A 59 5.78 -4.99 -9.34
C LEU A 59 5.36 -3.75 -10.12
N ALA A 60 5.41 -3.77 -11.45
CA ALA A 60 4.95 -2.66 -12.28
C ALA A 60 3.46 -2.38 -12.09
N MET A 61 2.63 -3.43 -12.00
CA MET A 61 1.21 -3.29 -11.64
C MET A 61 1.07 -2.75 -10.21
N TRP A 62 1.88 -3.26 -9.29
CA TRP A 62 1.82 -2.85 -7.89
C TRP A 62 2.19 -1.38 -7.68
N THR A 63 3.23 -0.88 -8.34
CA THR A 63 3.62 0.53 -8.28
C THR A 63 2.55 1.40 -8.92
N ARG A 64 2.00 1.01 -10.09
CA ARG A 64 0.88 1.72 -10.72
C ARG A 64 -0.35 1.86 -9.83
N LEU A 65 -0.68 0.84 -9.03
CA LEU A 65 -1.87 0.86 -8.17
C LEU A 65 -1.68 1.71 -6.89
N HIS A 66 -0.45 1.85 -6.41
CA HIS A 66 -0.21 2.31 -5.03
C HIS A 66 0.76 3.52 -4.92
N VAL A 67 1.47 3.85 -6.00
CA VAL A 67 2.34 5.04 -6.10
C VAL A 67 1.60 6.04 -7.01
N PRO A 68 1.14 7.18 -6.48
CA PRO A 68 0.50 8.23 -7.27
C PRO A 68 1.47 8.97 -8.18
#